data_AF-G4RLI7-F1
#
_entry.id   AF-G4RLI7-F1
#
_cell.length_a   1.000
_cell.length_b   1.000
_cell.length_c   1.000
_cell.angle_alpha   90.00
_cell.angle_beta   90.00
_cell.angle_gamma   90.00
#
_symmetry.space_group_name_H-M   'P 1'
#
loop_
_entity.id
_entity.type
_entity.pdbx_description
1 polymer ?
#
loop_
_entity_poly.entity_id
_entity_poly.type
_entity_poly.pdbx_seq_one_letter_code
_entity_poly.pdbx_strand_id
1 'polypeptide(L)'
;MAAPRLYLVSGSFKLKNGETVKFKKYVTATKPYEAVQKVFELIGSNHKVKRGQIRIDRVEEAPIDEAPDEIKALVYIDRIIAY
;
A
#
# COMPACT_ATOMS: atom_id res chain seq x y z
N MET A 1 15.13 -10.36 12.16
CA MET A 1 13.96 -9.98 11.33
C MET A 1 13.49 -8.61 11.77
N ALA A 2 13.15 -7.73 10.82
CA ALA A 2 12.59 -6.42 11.13
C ALA A 2 11.07 -6.55 11.34
N ALA A 3 10.53 -5.84 12.33
CA ALA A 3 9.09 -5.87 12.60
C ALA A 3 8.31 -5.22 11.44
N PRO A 4 7.16 -5.79 11.03
CA PRO A 4 6.32 -5.18 10.01
C PRO A 4 5.74 -3.87 10.54
N ARG A 5 5.90 -2.81 9.75
CA ARG A 5 5.35 -1.48 9.98
C ARG A 5 4.21 -1.21 9.01
N LEU A 6 3.31 -0.33 9.41
CA LEU A 6 2.22 0.09 8.55
C LEU A 6 2.61 1.36 7.82
N TYR A 7 2.39 1.38 6.50
CA TYR A 7 2.64 2.55 5.67
C TYR A 7 1.35 2.97 4.98
N LEU A 8 1.08 4.27 5.02
CA LEU A 8 0.06 4.91 4.21
C LEU A 8 0.71 5.43 2.93
N VAL A 9 0.38 4.77 1.81
CA VAL A 9 0.82 5.19 0.49
C VAL A 9 -0.34 5.88 -0.20
N SER A 10 -0.10 7.11 -0.65
CA SER A 10 -1.07 7.88 -1.42
C SER A 10 -0.49 8.29 -2.75
N GLY A 11 -1.35 8.31 -3.75
CA GLY A 11 -0.93 8.59 -5.11
C GLY A 11 -2.12 8.72 -6.05
N SER A 12 -1.81 8.68 -7.33
CA SER A 12 -2.79 8.67 -8.39
C SER A 12 -2.37 7.71 -9.49
N PHE A 13 -3.33 7.15 -10.21
CA PHE A 13 -3.04 6.38 -11.42
C PHE A 13 -3.96 6.79 -12.55
N LYS A 14 -3.45 6.68 -13.77
CA LYS A 14 -4.20 6.99 -14.99
C LYS A 14 -4.78 5.73 -15.58
N LEU A 15 -6.10 5.71 -15.71
CA LEU A 15 -6.85 4.65 -16.38
C LEU A 15 -6.72 4.76 -17.90
N LYS A 16 -7.06 3.68 -18.62
CA LYS A 16 -7.01 3.65 -20.09
C LYS A 16 -7.98 4.64 -20.75
N ASN A 17 -9.07 4.97 -20.08
CA ASN A 17 -10.06 5.96 -20.54
C ASN A 17 -9.58 7.42 -20.33
N GLY A 18 -8.38 7.64 -19.79
CA GLY A 18 -7.80 8.96 -19.58
C GLY A 18 -8.09 9.57 -18.21
N GLU A 19 -8.97 8.95 -17.41
CA GLU A 19 -9.28 9.42 -16.06
C GLU A 19 -8.10 9.19 -15.11
N THR A 20 -7.89 10.16 -14.22
CA THR A 20 -6.88 10.07 -13.17
C THR A 20 -7.57 9.82 -11.84
N VAL A 21 -7.35 8.66 -11.26
CA VAL A 21 -7.96 8.25 -9.98
C VAL A 21 -6.93 8.39 -8.88
N LYS A 22 -7.30 9.06 -7.79
CA LYS A 22 -6.47 9.15 -6.58
C LYS A 22 -6.72 7.92 -5.71
N PHE A 23 -5.67 7.41 -5.09
CA PHE A 23 -5.76 6.30 -4.15
C PHE A 23 -5.02 6.61 -2.85
N LYS A 24 -5.50 6.00 -1.78
CA LYS A 24 -4.82 5.91 -0.48
C LYS A 24 -4.91 4.45 -0.03
N LYS A 25 -3.77 3.82 0.21
CA LYS A 25 -3.69 2.43 0.62
C LYS A 25 -2.77 2.28 1.81
N TYR A 26 -3.29 1.61 2.83
CA TYR A 26 -2.51 1.13 3.94
C TYR A 26 -1.89 -0.22 3.56
N VAL A 27 -0.58 -0.36 3.73
CA VAL A 27 0.17 -1.57 3.43
C VAL A 27 1.17 -1.88 4.53
N THR A 28 1.31 -3.16 4.86
CA THR A 28 2.31 -3.64 5.81
C THR A 28 3.63 -3.91 5.09
N ALA A 29 4.73 -3.38 5.60
CA ALA A 29 6.06 -3.63 5.05
C ALA A 29 7.13 -3.43 6.12
N THR A 30 8.30 -4.03 5.89
CA THR A 30 9.49 -3.79 6.71
C THR A 30 10.23 -2.51 6.30
N LYS A 31 10.23 -2.19 5.00
CA LYS A 31 10.88 -1.01 4.43
C LYS A 31 9.91 -0.20 3.56
N PRO A 32 10.11 1.12 3.42
CA PRO A 32 9.24 1.96 2.58
C PRO A 32 9.27 1.55 1.10
N TYR A 33 10.40 1.04 0.60
CA TYR A 33 10.50 0.53 -0.77
C TYR A 33 9.60 -0.70 -1.01
N GLU A 34 9.49 -1.59 -0.03
CA GLU A 34 8.62 -2.77 -0.12
C GLU A 34 7.14 -2.37 -0.06
N ALA A 35 6.78 -1.37 0.75
CA ALA A 35 5.43 -0.81 0.76
C ALA A 35 5.03 -0.29 -0.62
N VAL A 36 5.93 0.46 -1.27
CA VAL A 36 5.74 0.97 -2.63
C VAL A 36 5.58 -0.16 -3.65
N GLN A 37 6.43 -1.19 -3.60
CA GLN A 37 6.34 -2.37 -4.46
C GLN A 37 4.99 -3.07 -4.34
N LYS A 38 4.54 -3.36 -3.10
CA LYS A 38 3.23 -3.98 -2.84
C LYS A 38 2.09 -3.14 -3.43
N VAL A 39 2.16 -1.81 -3.31
CA VAL A 39 1.15 -0.91 -3.89
C VAL A 39 1.15 -0.99 -5.42
N PHE A 40 2.32 -1.02 -6.07
CA PHE A 40 2.40 -1.20 -7.51
C PHE A 40 1.75 -2.52 -7.97
N GLU A 41 1.98 -3.61 -7.24
CA GLU A 41 1.36 -4.90 -7.55
C GLU A 41 -0.16 -4.88 -7.33
N LEU A 42 -0.62 -4.36 -6.19
CA LEU A 42 -2.05 -4.27 -5.87
C LEU A 42 -2.82 -3.41 -6.88
N ILE A 43 -2.31 -2.22 -7.19
CA ILE A 43 -2.95 -1.30 -8.14
C ILE A 43 -2.85 -1.84 -9.56
N GLY A 44 -1.69 -2.39 -9.94
CA GLY A 44 -1.48 -2.99 -11.25
C GLY A 44 -2.38 -4.18 -11.53
N SER A 45 -2.56 -5.06 -10.53
CA SER A 45 -3.41 -6.25 -10.65
C SER A 45 -4.89 -5.89 -10.66
N ASN A 46 -5.36 -5.12 -9.67
CA ASN A 46 -6.78 -4.82 -9.50
C ASN A 46 -7.34 -3.91 -10.61
N HIS A 47 -6.54 -2.94 -11.07
CA HIS A 47 -7.00 -1.94 -12.04
C HIS A 47 -6.41 -2.14 -13.44
N LYS A 48 -5.60 -3.20 -13.66
CA LYS A 48 -4.95 -3.53 -14.95
C LYS A 48 -4.17 -2.35 -15.55
N VAL A 49 -3.54 -1.56 -14.69
CA VAL A 49 -2.72 -0.40 -15.08
C VAL A 49 -1.23 -0.75 -15.08
N LYS A 50 -0.46 -0.14 -15.97
CA LYS A 50 1.00 -0.32 -16.02
C LYS A 50 1.66 0.53 -14.95
N ARG A 51 2.86 0.12 -14.48
CA ARG A 51 3.66 0.88 -13.49
C ARG A 51 3.91 2.33 -13.90
N GLY A 52 4.15 2.59 -15.19
CA GLY A 52 4.33 3.95 -15.71
C GLY A 52 3.09 4.84 -15.69
N GLN A 53 1.90 4.29 -15.40
CA GLN A 53 0.65 5.04 -15.24
C GLN A 53 0.34 5.34 -13.76
N ILE A 54 1.11 4.78 -12.83
CA ILE A 54 0.93 4.96 -11.39
C ILE A 54 1.96 5.99 -10.93
N ARG A 55 1.48 7.04 -10.28
CA ARG A 55 2.27 8.07 -9.64
C ARG A 55 2.06 7.99 -8.13
N ILE A 56 3.15 7.90 -7.38
CA ILE A 56 3.11 7.94 -5.93
C ILE A 56 3.41 9.37 -5.50
N ASP A 57 2.51 9.95 -4.71
CA ASP A 57 2.61 11.34 -4.24
C ASP A 57 3.22 11.41 -2.83
N ARG A 58 2.85 10.47 -1.95
CA ARG A 58 3.34 10.44 -0.57
C ARG A 58 3.41 9.03 -0.01
N VAL A 59 4.45 8.75 0.76
CA VAL A 59 4.64 7.51 1.52
C VAL A 59 4.93 7.90 2.96
N GLU A 60 4.06 7.51 3.88
CA GLU A 60 4.19 7.82 5.30
C GLU A 60 4.10 6.56 6.13
N GLU A 61 4.88 6.50 7.22
CA GLU A 61 4.71 5.47 8.24
C GLU A 61 3.53 5.87 9.12
N ALA A 62 2.50 5.04 9.16
CA ALA A 62 1.29 5.28 9.95
C ALA A 62 1.31 4.40 11.20
N PRO A 63 0.96 4.92 12.39
CA PRO A 63 0.79 4.08 13.56
C PRO A 63 -0.37 3.11 13.34
N ILE A 64 -0.20 1.86 13.78
CA ILE A 64 -1.22 0.81 13.63
C ILE A 64 -2.54 1.22 14.32
N ASP A 65 -2.46 2.02 15.37
CA ASP A 65 -3.60 2.48 16.15
C ASP A 65 -4.56 3.38 15.36
N GLU A 66 -4.03 4.15 14.40
CA GLU A 66 -4.80 5.08 13.56
C GLU A 66 -5.37 4.41 12.29
N ALA A 67 -4.99 3.16 12.05
CA ALA A 67 -5.48 2.40 10.91
C ALA A 67 -6.94 1.96 11.13
N PRO A 68 -7.72 1.77 10.05
CA PRO A 68 -9.03 1.15 10.14
C PRO A 68 -8.95 -0.26 10.77
N ASP A 69 -9.99 -0.68 11.48
CA ASP A 69 -10.02 -1.97 12.19
C ASP A 69 -9.73 -3.18 11.28
N GLU A 70 -10.19 -3.13 10.03
CA GLU A 70 -9.91 -4.16 9.01
C GLU A 70 -8.41 -4.28 8.70
N ILE A 71 -7.69 -3.15 8.71
CA ILE A 71 -6.24 -3.11 8.47
C ILE A 71 -5.48 -3.58 9.71
N LYS A 72 -5.97 -3.26 10.91
CA LYS A 72 -5.40 -3.76 12.17
C LYS A 72 -5.41 -5.28 12.24
N ALA A 73 -6.52 -5.92 11.82
CA ALA A 73 -6.62 -7.37 11.74
C ALA A 73 -5.57 -7.97 10.78
N LEU A 74 -5.36 -7.34 9.62
CA LEU A 74 -4.37 -7.79 8.64
C LEU A 74 -2.94 -7.72 9.19
N VAL A 75 -2.60 -6.64 9.91
CA VAL A 75 -1.29 -6.49 10.59
C VAL A 75 -1.09 -7.59 11.64
N TYR A 76 -2.14 -7.95 12.38
CA TYR A 76 -2.07 -8.97 13.41
C TYR A 76 -1.82 -10.37 12.82
N ILE A 77 -2.49 -10.70 11.72
CA ILE A 77 -2.28 -11.97 11.00
C ILE A 77 -0.86 -12.06 10.46
N ASP A 78 -0.34 -11.00 9.82
CA ASP A 78 1.01 -10.97 9.25
C ASP A 78 2.10 -11.18 10.33
N ARG A 79 1.86 -10.69 11.55
CA ARG A 79 2.74 -10.92 12.71
C ARG A 79 2.74 -12.37 13.20
N ILE A 80 1.62 -13.09 13.11
CA ILE A 80 1.51 -14.48 13.57
C ILE A 80 2.23 -15.44 12.62
N ILE A 81 2.18 -15.17 11.31
CA ILE A 81 2.76 -16.06 10.28
C ILE A 81 4.29 -15.97 10.24
N ALA A 82 4.87 -14.90 10.79
CA ALA A 82 6.33 -14.69 10.82
C ALA A 82 7.08 -15.51 11.90
N TYR A 83 6.40 -16.41 12.61
CA TYR A 83 6.95 -17.26 13.67
C TYR A 83 7.00 -18.73 13.22
#